data_AF-A0A286E990-F1
#
_entry.id   AF-A0A286E990-F1
#
_cell.length_a   1.000
_cell.length_b   1.000
_cell.length_c   1.000
_cell.angle_alpha   90.00
_cell.angle_beta   90.00
_cell.angle_gamma   90.00
#
_symmetry.space_group_name_H-M   'P 1'
#
loop_
_entity.id
_entity.type
_entity.pdbx_description
1 polymer ?
#
loop_
_entity_poly.entity_id
_entity_poly.type
_entity_poly.pdbx_seq_one_letter_code
_entity_poly.pdbx_strand_id
1 'polypeptide(L)'
;MSTPPDEDELVEFVGDITDYWTYTQVRDWVLLHPEMTRTALHLYLLIRSMVTESARRSGGGLRRMSLDQLCWLLPGVNGKPASPTMVKDALRLLARHGLVLNPDEGRLVTSSGRSSIQNTYRRYQVNDLPPDTYTGWRNVWDKLDAYRPDWREHPPTPPTHVRTDAGVQQTSTDDPGRKSDHRNDQGRQDETPGRFDGRKSVPPGRKSVPPGRKSGATRALTSENTLPKEVSLTSSSLSGAPSSHATQGEREMGAAREGEQLAEVGVPGQRQDVPGESPAAAESGDQEQGHVQDEDEVLGAWAVGAGVPAGRPPATVRRQLAPQVAELVASYGLEAALVIAGYAGAQSWYDLGRAATAPACRRAVAAARAPKEGAEARRGVCPEAQCDGSGMVYAPDDPEGLRPYRCGACRPRQARTAHAYVG
;
A
#
# COMPACT_ATOMS: atom_id res chain seq x y z
N MET A 1 19.78 24.90 -41.75
CA MET A 1 19.54 25.85 -40.64
C MET A 1 18.55 25.17 -39.73
N SER A 2 19.02 24.53 -38.66
CA SER A 2 18.16 23.86 -37.69
C SER A 2 17.72 24.92 -36.68
N THR A 3 16.43 25.21 -36.63
CA THR A 3 15.83 26.04 -35.59
C THR A 3 16.09 25.37 -34.24
N PRO A 4 16.61 26.09 -33.22
CA PRO A 4 16.69 25.55 -31.88
C PRO A 4 15.27 25.17 -31.42
N PRO A 5 15.09 24.04 -30.72
CA PRO A 5 13.80 23.67 -30.16
C PRO A 5 13.32 24.80 -29.24
N ASP A 6 12.11 25.29 -29.48
CA ASP A 6 11.47 26.32 -28.65
C ASP A 6 11.39 25.78 -27.20
N GLU A 7 12.14 26.41 -26.29
CA GLU A 7 12.12 26.08 -24.85
C GLU A 7 10.78 26.39 -24.19
N ASP A 8 9.87 27.05 -24.91
CA ASP A 8 8.54 27.48 -24.44
C ASP A 8 7.47 26.36 -24.42
N GLU A 9 7.79 25.13 -24.82
CA GLU A 9 6.84 23.98 -24.77
C GLU A 9 7.06 23.02 -23.59
N LEU A 10 7.94 23.35 -22.64
CA LEU A 10 8.07 22.63 -21.39
C LEU A 10 6.99 23.09 -20.40
N VAL A 11 5.79 22.53 -20.53
CA VAL A 11 4.71 22.72 -19.55
C VAL A 11 5.10 22.04 -18.24
N GLU A 12 5.67 22.79 -17.31
CA GLU A 12 5.99 22.30 -15.97
C GLU A 12 4.71 22.11 -15.16
N PHE A 13 4.44 20.88 -14.72
CA PHE A 13 3.33 20.57 -13.82
C PHE A 13 3.75 20.86 -12.37
N VAL A 14 3.49 22.09 -11.91
CA VAL A 14 3.69 22.47 -10.50
C VAL A 14 2.39 22.28 -9.71
N GLY A 15 2.45 21.59 -8.57
CA GLY A 15 1.31 21.40 -7.67
C GLY A 15 1.73 21.48 -6.19
N ASP A 16 0.91 22.16 -5.40
CA ASP A 16 1.06 22.38 -3.96
C ASP A 16 0.37 21.27 -3.14
N ILE A 17 0.95 20.06 -3.16
CA ILE A 17 0.46 18.96 -2.32
C ILE A 17 1.01 19.12 -0.89
N THR A 18 0.50 20.09 -0.14
CA THR A 18 1.02 20.43 1.21
C THR A 18 -0.03 20.29 2.31
N ASP A 19 -0.91 19.28 2.27
CA ASP A 19 -2.10 19.30 3.10
C ASP A 19 -2.42 17.95 3.77
N TYR A 20 -3.18 18.02 4.88
CA TYR A 20 -3.75 16.93 5.69
C TYR A 20 -4.62 15.90 4.90
N TRP A 21 -4.78 16.09 3.59
CA TRP A 21 -5.57 15.23 2.71
C TRP A 21 -4.80 13.96 2.36
N THR A 22 -5.47 12.81 2.48
CA THR A 22 -4.88 11.53 2.06
C THR A 22 -5.01 11.40 0.54
N TYR A 23 -3.91 11.00 -0.11
CA TYR A 23 -3.91 10.65 -1.53
C TYR A 23 -3.69 9.15 -1.73
N THR A 24 -4.12 8.64 -2.88
CA THR A 24 -3.89 7.25 -3.29
C THR A 24 -3.21 7.23 -4.65
N GLN A 25 -2.03 6.61 -4.73
CA GLN A 25 -1.31 6.45 -5.99
C GLN A 25 -1.88 5.29 -6.77
N VAL A 26 -2.16 5.49 -8.05
CA VAL A 26 -2.77 4.48 -8.92
C VAL A 26 -1.81 4.16 -10.04
N ARG A 27 -1.70 2.89 -10.41
CA ARG A 27 -0.91 2.53 -11.59
C ARG A 27 -1.65 2.91 -12.86
N ASP A 28 -0.93 3.50 -13.79
CA ASP A 28 -1.46 3.99 -15.07
C ASP A 28 -2.27 2.94 -15.84
N TRP A 29 -1.83 1.69 -15.90
CA TRP A 29 -2.55 0.64 -16.63
C TRP A 29 -4.01 0.48 -16.19
N VAL A 30 -4.30 0.74 -14.90
CA VAL A 30 -5.68 0.71 -14.36
C VAL A 30 -6.52 1.84 -14.94
N LEU A 31 -5.93 3.03 -15.07
CA LEU A 31 -6.55 4.22 -15.66
C LEU A 31 -6.73 4.06 -17.19
N LEU A 32 -5.85 3.29 -17.82
CA LEU A 32 -5.82 3.08 -19.27
C LEU A 32 -6.60 1.82 -19.71
N HIS A 33 -7.14 1.04 -18.77
CA HIS A 33 -7.81 -0.20 -19.06
C HIS A 33 -9.12 0.03 -19.84
N PRO A 34 -9.29 -0.53 -21.05
CA PRO A 34 -10.38 -0.17 -21.97
C PRO A 34 -11.76 -0.57 -21.45
N GLU A 35 -11.87 -1.69 -20.73
CA GLU A 35 -13.14 -2.14 -20.15
C GLU A 35 -13.47 -1.47 -18.81
N MET A 36 -12.59 -0.60 -18.28
CA MET A 36 -12.79 0.00 -16.97
C MET A 36 -13.88 1.07 -17.03
N THR A 37 -14.96 0.85 -16.28
CA THR A 37 -16.02 1.87 -16.16
C THR A 37 -15.63 2.92 -15.13
N ARG A 38 -16.14 4.16 -15.29
CA ARG A 38 -15.92 5.25 -14.32
C ARG A 38 -16.34 4.86 -12.90
N THR A 39 -17.45 4.15 -12.77
CA THR A 39 -17.97 3.65 -11.49
C THR A 39 -17.03 2.63 -10.86
N ALA A 40 -16.55 1.65 -11.64
CA ALA A 40 -15.61 0.65 -11.14
C ALA A 40 -14.27 1.28 -10.75
N LEU A 41 -13.75 2.22 -11.55
CA LEU A 41 -12.55 2.97 -11.21
C LEU A 41 -12.74 3.72 -9.89
N HIS A 42 -13.83 4.48 -9.73
CA HIS A 42 -14.07 5.23 -8.50
C HIS A 42 -14.18 4.31 -7.28
N LEU A 43 -14.90 3.19 -7.40
CA LEU A 43 -14.98 2.19 -6.34
C LEU A 43 -13.60 1.61 -5.99
N TYR A 44 -12.78 1.31 -6.99
CA TYR A 44 -11.41 0.84 -6.81
C TYR A 44 -10.56 1.87 -6.05
N LEU A 45 -10.63 3.16 -6.41
CA LEU A 45 -9.91 4.23 -5.72
C LEU A 45 -10.32 4.35 -4.25
N LEU A 46 -11.62 4.23 -3.94
CA LEU A 46 -12.13 4.26 -2.58
C LEU A 46 -11.59 3.07 -1.76
N ILE A 47 -11.70 1.85 -2.28
CA ILE A 47 -11.21 0.65 -1.61
C ILE A 47 -9.70 0.77 -1.40
N ARG A 48 -8.96 1.19 -2.41
CA ARG A 48 -7.52 1.38 -2.36
C ARG A 48 -7.09 2.42 -1.33
N SER A 49 -7.77 3.57 -1.28
CA SER A 49 -7.52 4.60 -0.28
C SER A 49 -7.68 4.05 1.14
N MET A 50 -8.72 3.25 1.39
CA MET A 50 -8.93 2.58 2.68
C MET A 50 -7.83 1.56 3.00
N VAL A 51 -7.35 0.79 2.01
CA VAL A 51 -6.22 -0.14 2.22
C VAL A 51 -4.94 0.61 2.58
N THR A 52 -4.60 1.66 1.83
CA THR A 52 -3.43 2.50 2.09
C THR A 52 -3.49 3.13 3.48
N GLU A 53 -4.65 3.65 3.86
CA GLU A 53 -4.88 4.24 5.19
C GLU A 53 -4.82 3.18 6.30
N SER A 54 -5.39 2.00 6.08
CA SER A 54 -5.30 0.88 7.02
C SER A 54 -3.86 0.46 7.27
N ALA A 55 -3.02 0.43 6.22
CA ALA A 55 -1.60 0.10 6.33
C ALA A 55 -0.79 1.15 7.10
N ARG A 56 -1.22 2.42 7.08
CA ARG A 56 -0.56 3.51 7.85
C ARG A 56 -0.88 3.48 9.33
N ARG A 57 -2.05 2.96 9.72
CA ARG A 57 -2.45 2.88 11.13
C ARG A 57 -1.74 1.70 11.79
N SER A 58 -0.96 1.96 12.83
CA SER A 58 -0.33 0.92 13.65
C SER A 58 -1.39 -0.04 14.22
N GLY A 59 -1.46 -1.27 13.68
CA GLY A 59 -2.46 -2.28 14.03
C GLY A 59 -3.72 -2.30 13.13
N GLY A 60 -3.73 -1.57 12.03
CA GLY A 60 -4.87 -1.45 11.11
C GLY A 60 -5.10 -2.72 10.29
N GLY A 61 -5.79 -3.70 10.88
CA GLY A 61 -6.39 -4.79 10.10
C GLY A 61 -7.41 -4.24 9.09
N LEU A 62 -7.42 -4.79 7.88
CA LEU A 62 -8.39 -4.44 6.84
C LEU A 62 -9.82 -4.53 7.39
N ARG A 63 -10.50 -3.39 7.48
CA ARG A 63 -11.88 -3.31 7.96
C ARG A 63 -12.77 -4.12 7.02
N ARG A 64 -13.52 -5.07 7.57
CA ARG A 64 -14.57 -5.76 6.82
C ARG A 64 -15.70 -4.78 6.53
N MET A 65 -16.26 -4.82 5.33
CA MET A 65 -17.34 -3.92 4.93
C MET A 65 -18.50 -4.67 4.29
N SER A 66 -19.71 -4.19 4.55
CA SER A 66 -20.91 -4.66 3.88
C SER A 66 -21.07 -3.99 2.51
N LEU A 67 -21.91 -4.57 1.66
CA LEU A 67 -22.22 -3.98 0.36
C LEU A 67 -22.97 -2.65 0.52
N ASP A 68 -23.81 -2.53 1.55
CA ASP A 68 -24.53 -1.30 1.88
C ASP A 68 -23.59 -0.14 2.20
N GLN A 69 -22.51 -0.40 2.95
CA GLN A 69 -21.47 0.61 3.22
C GLN A 69 -20.76 1.07 1.94
N LEU A 70 -20.53 0.17 0.99
CA LEU A 70 -19.97 0.54 -0.32
C LEU A 70 -20.96 1.39 -1.15
N CYS A 71 -22.26 1.09 -1.10
CA CYS A 71 -23.30 1.91 -1.72
C CYS A 71 -23.31 3.33 -1.13
N TRP A 72 -23.15 3.46 0.18
CA TRP A 72 -23.10 4.74 0.87
C TRP A 72 -21.86 5.56 0.48
N LEU A 73 -20.68 4.93 0.40
CA LEU A 73 -19.42 5.61 0.06
C LEU A 73 -19.33 6.02 -1.39
N LEU A 74 -19.84 5.20 -2.31
CA LEU A 74 -19.71 5.46 -3.75
C LEU A 74 -20.77 6.50 -4.18
N PRO A 75 -20.35 7.69 -4.66
CA PRO A 75 -21.31 8.68 -5.12
C PRO A 75 -21.97 8.21 -6.41
N GLY A 76 -23.30 8.21 -6.39
CA GLY A 76 -24.16 7.97 -7.54
C GLY A 76 -24.59 9.26 -8.22
N VAL A 77 -25.66 9.17 -9.01
CA VAL A 77 -26.20 10.30 -9.77
C VAL A 77 -26.76 11.35 -8.80
N ASN A 78 -26.41 12.62 -9.02
CA ASN A 78 -26.82 13.76 -8.19
C ASN A 78 -26.35 13.66 -6.73
N GLY A 79 -25.19 13.05 -6.46
CA GLY A 79 -24.60 12.96 -5.12
C GLY A 79 -25.32 12.00 -4.17
N LYS A 80 -26.32 11.25 -4.65
CA LYS A 80 -26.99 10.20 -3.87
C LYS A 80 -26.08 8.97 -3.73
N PRO A 81 -26.24 8.13 -2.71
CA PRO A 81 -25.59 6.83 -2.63
C PRO A 81 -25.81 5.99 -3.90
N ALA A 82 -24.78 5.25 -4.33
CA ALA A 82 -24.88 4.36 -5.47
C ALA A 82 -25.90 3.24 -5.22
N SER A 83 -26.53 2.75 -6.30
CA SER A 83 -27.45 1.63 -6.19
C SER A 83 -26.69 0.31 -5.94
N PRO A 84 -27.28 -0.65 -5.22
CA PRO A 84 -26.64 -1.94 -5.01
C PRO A 84 -26.28 -2.67 -6.29
N THR A 85 -27.10 -2.55 -7.34
CA THR A 85 -26.82 -3.13 -8.66
C THR A 85 -25.55 -2.53 -9.26
N MET A 86 -25.42 -1.20 -9.21
CA MET A 86 -24.25 -0.49 -9.73
C MET A 86 -22.96 -0.89 -9.01
N VAL A 87 -22.98 -1.00 -7.68
CA VAL A 87 -21.83 -1.46 -6.89
C VAL A 87 -21.50 -2.93 -7.18
N LYS A 88 -22.52 -3.79 -7.31
CA LYS A 88 -22.32 -5.21 -7.67
C LYS A 88 -21.68 -5.36 -9.05
N ASP A 89 -22.12 -4.60 -10.04
CA ASP A 89 -21.56 -4.66 -11.38
C ASP A 89 -20.12 -4.13 -11.42
N ALA A 90 -19.85 -3.04 -10.70
CA ALA A 90 -18.49 -2.53 -10.49
C ALA A 90 -17.58 -3.58 -9.82
N LEU A 91 -18.03 -4.22 -8.73
CA LEU A 91 -17.25 -5.27 -8.05
C LEU A 91 -16.99 -6.48 -8.95
N ARG A 92 -17.97 -6.91 -9.77
CA ARG A 92 -17.78 -8.01 -10.73
C ARG A 92 -16.74 -7.66 -11.78
N LEU A 93 -16.73 -6.43 -12.26
CA LEU A 93 -15.75 -5.95 -13.24
C LEU A 93 -14.34 -5.91 -12.61
N LEU A 94 -14.21 -5.33 -11.42
CA LEU A 94 -12.93 -5.30 -10.69
C LEU A 94 -12.40 -6.70 -10.38
N ALA A 95 -13.27 -7.63 -9.99
CA ALA A 95 -12.93 -9.02 -9.75
C ALA A 95 -12.45 -9.73 -11.02
N ARG A 96 -13.13 -9.48 -12.15
CA ARG A 96 -12.76 -10.05 -13.46
C ARG A 96 -11.35 -9.66 -13.87
N HIS A 97 -10.93 -8.43 -13.59
CA HIS A 97 -9.58 -7.95 -13.89
C HIS A 97 -8.58 -8.21 -12.77
N GLY A 98 -8.95 -8.96 -11.73
CA GLY A 98 -8.07 -9.31 -10.61
C GLY A 98 -7.71 -8.14 -9.69
N LEU A 99 -8.31 -6.96 -9.85
CA LEU A 99 -7.99 -5.74 -9.10
C LEU A 99 -8.51 -5.78 -7.66
N VAL A 100 -9.68 -6.38 -7.46
CA VAL A 100 -10.27 -6.57 -6.14
C VAL A 100 -10.67 -8.02 -5.99
N LEU A 101 -10.18 -8.67 -4.95
CA LEU A 101 -10.48 -10.06 -4.61
C LEU A 101 -11.05 -10.16 -3.20
N ASN A 102 -11.71 -11.27 -2.91
CA ASN A 102 -12.06 -11.65 -1.55
C ASN A 102 -11.05 -12.71 -1.08
N PRO A 103 -10.21 -12.40 -0.06
CA PRO A 103 -9.24 -13.36 0.44
C PRO A 103 -9.90 -14.57 1.12
N ASP A 104 -11.15 -14.43 1.58
CA ASP A 104 -11.89 -15.51 2.24
C ASP A 104 -12.52 -16.49 1.20
N GLU A 105 -11.99 -16.55 -0.03
CA GLU A 105 -12.37 -17.43 -1.16
C GLU A 105 -13.83 -17.36 -1.67
N GLY A 106 -14.70 -16.59 -1.00
CA GLY A 106 -16.09 -16.41 -1.40
C GLY A 106 -16.27 -15.42 -2.55
N ARG A 107 -17.30 -15.59 -3.38
CA ARG A 107 -17.67 -14.59 -4.41
C ARG A 107 -17.86 -13.21 -3.78
N LEU A 108 -17.22 -12.18 -4.34
CA LEU A 108 -17.39 -10.78 -3.91
C LEU A 108 -18.85 -10.33 -3.95
N VAL A 109 -19.57 -10.79 -4.98
CA VAL A 109 -20.99 -10.52 -5.17
C VAL A 109 -21.77 -11.83 -5.13
N THR A 110 -22.58 -11.98 -4.09
CA THR A 110 -23.61 -13.02 -4.05
C THR A 110 -24.96 -12.43 -4.50
N SER A 111 -25.76 -13.25 -5.17
CA SER A 111 -27.14 -12.91 -5.60
C SER A 111 -28.14 -12.88 -4.44
N SER A 112 -27.68 -13.03 -3.20
CA SER A 112 -28.51 -13.11 -2.00
C SER A 112 -29.28 -11.80 -1.74
N GLY A 113 -30.50 -11.97 -1.20
CA GLY A 113 -31.50 -10.92 -1.01
C GLY A 113 -31.10 -9.79 -0.07
N ARG A 114 -32.04 -8.89 0.22
CA ARG A 114 -31.81 -7.61 0.93
C ARG A 114 -31.05 -7.75 2.25
N SER A 115 -31.30 -8.81 3.03
CA SER A 115 -30.59 -9.08 4.29
C SER A 115 -29.08 -9.30 4.13
N SER A 116 -28.66 -9.88 3.00
CA SER A 116 -27.23 -10.12 2.73
C SER A 116 -26.46 -8.85 2.36
N ILE A 117 -27.16 -7.83 1.85
CA ILE A 117 -26.53 -6.55 1.46
C ILE A 117 -26.04 -5.80 2.70
N GLN A 118 -26.82 -5.83 3.78
CA GLN A 118 -26.56 -5.08 5.00
C GLN A 118 -25.71 -5.86 6.01
N ASN A 119 -25.97 -7.16 6.17
CA ASN A 119 -25.40 -7.94 7.28
C ASN A 119 -24.19 -8.81 6.90
N THR A 120 -23.88 -8.95 5.60
CA THR A 120 -22.71 -9.72 5.18
C THR A 120 -21.49 -8.81 5.06
N TYR A 121 -20.60 -8.89 6.05
CA TYR A 121 -19.32 -8.19 6.05
C TYR A 121 -18.26 -9.00 5.29
N ARG A 122 -17.56 -8.36 4.36
CA ARG A 122 -16.56 -9.00 3.50
C ARG A 122 -15.21 -8.32 3.62
N ARG A 123 -14.15 -9.10 3.42
CA ARG A 123 -12.80 -8.58 3.21
C ARG A 123 -12.61 -8.26 1.73
N TYR A 124 -11.88 -7.19 1.46
CA TYR A 124 -11.50 -6.78 0.12
C TYR A 124 -9.99 -6.69 0.09
N GLN A 125 -9.37 -7.45 -0.81
CA GLN A 125 -7.95 -7.38 -1.12
C GLN A 125 -7.79 -6.62 -2.44
N VAL A 126 -6.88 -5.65 -2.47
CA VAL A 126 -6.56 -4.88 -3.67
C VAL A 126 -5.27 -5.41 -4.27
N ASN A 127 -5.28 -5.67 -5.57
CA ASN A 127 -4.08 -6.01 -6.33
C ASN A 127 -3.81 -4.92 -7.36
N ASP A 128 -2.58 -4.42 -7.37
CA ASP A 128 -2.18 -3.38 -8.32
C ASP A 128 -1.53 -3.91 -9.59
N LEU A 129 -1.09 -5.16 -9.57
CA LEU A 129 -0.42 -5.73 -10.72
C LEU A 129 -1.46 -6.17 -11.75
N PRO A 130 -1.21 -5.91 -13.04
CA PRO A 130 -2.09 -6.43 -14.08
C PRO A 130 -2.04 -7.96 -14.05
N PRO A 131 -3.14 -8.64 -14.42
CA PRO A 131 -3.09 -10.09 -14.64
C PRO A 131 -2.11 -10.40 -15.78
N ASP A 132 -1.51 -11.59 -15.76
CA ASP A 132 -0.54 -12.00 -16.81
C ASP A 132 -1.15 -12.01 -18.22
N THR A 133 -2.49 -12.05 -18.32
CA THR A 133 -3.25 -11.98 -19.57
C THR A 133 -3.51 -10.55 -20.08
N TYR A 134 -3.08 -9.51 -19.35
CA TYR A 134 -3.32 -8.13 -19.73
C TYR A 134 -2.43 -7.70 -20.90
N THR A 135 -3.07 -7.32 -22.01
CA THR A 135 -2.41 -6.86 -23.25
C THR A 135 -2.67 -5.38 -23.53
N GLY A 136 -3.02 -4.58 -22.52
CA GLY A 136 -3.32 -3.15 -22.67
C GLY A 136 -2.09 -2.26 -22.47
N TRP A 137 -2.33 -0.94 -22.46
CA TRP A 137 -1.27 0.06 -22.24
C TRP A 137 -0.70 -0.04 -20.83
N ARG A 138 0.62 -0.14 -20.71
CA ARG A 138 1.30 -0.24 -19.41
C ARG A 138 1.32 1.08 -18.66
N ASN A 139 1.60 2.17 -19.36
CA ASN A 139 1.65 3.51 -18.78
C ASN A 139 1.15 4.60 -19.74
N VAL A 140 0.93 5.81 -19.21
CA VAL A 140 0.37 6.92 -20.00
C VAL A 140 1.35 7.40 -21.07
N TRP A 141 2.65 7.37 -20.78
CA TRP A 141 3.69 7.74 -21.74
C TRP A 141 3.75 6.77 -22.91
N ASP A 142 3.70 5.45 -22.69
CA ASP A 142 3.66 4.48 -23.80
C ASP A 142 2.49 4.74 -24.75
N LYS A 143 1.34 5.15 -24.19
CA LYS A 143 0.14 5.48 -24.98
C LYS A 143 0.27 6.82 -25.70
N LEU A 144 0.94 7.79 -25.09
CA LEU A 144 1.22 9.09 -25.68
C LEU A 144 2.29 8.99 -26.77
N ASP A 145 3.31 8.17 -26.59
CA ASP A 145 4.36 7.92 -27.58
C ASP A 145 3.79 7.22 -28.83
N ALA A 146 2.73 6.43 -28.66
CA ALA A 146 1.99 5.84 -29.75
C ALA A 146 0.97 6.79 -30.39
N TYR A 147 0.79 8.01 -29.86
CA TYR A 147 -0.10 9.01 -30.45
C TYR A 147 0.37 9.40 -31.85
N ARG A 148 -0.58 9.45 -32.77
CA ARG A 148 -0.38 9.96 -34.12
C ARG A 148 -1.56 10.86 -34.49
N PRO A 149 -1.38 11.90 -35.32
CA PRO A 149 -2.48 12.79 -35.71
C PRO A 149 -3.70 12.06 -36.32
N ASP A 150 -3.48 10.91 -36.97
CA ASP A 150 -4.47 10.04 -37.61
C ASP A 150 -5.03 8.93 -36.68
N TRP A 151 -4.88 9.06 -35.35
CA TRP A 151 -5.30 8.02 -34.39
C TRP A 151 -6.79 7.69 -34.41
N ARG A 152 -7.66 8.56 -34.93
CA ARG A 152 -9.11 8.30 -35.00
C ARG A 152 -9.42 7.27 -36.08
N GLU A 153 -8.75 7.38 -37.22
CA GLU A 153 -8.86 6.48 -38.36
C GLU A 153 -8.01 5.21 -38.14
N HIS A 154 -6.85 5.37 -37.49
CA HIS A 154 -5.86 4.32 -37.25
C HIS A 154 -5.46 4.31 -35.76
N PRO A 155 -6.33 3.79 -34.86
CA PRO A 155 -6.04 3.79 -33.43
C PRO A 155 -4.80 2.98 -33.12
N PRO A 156 -3.85 3.52 -32.33
CA PRO A 156 -2.65 2.78 -31.98
C PRO A 156 -3.02 1.55 -31.15
N THR A 157 -2.38 0.43 -31.46
CA THR A 157 -2.50 -0.80 -30.68
C THR A 157 -1.47 -0.80 -29.55
N PRO A 158 -1.84 -1.24 -28.33
CA PRO A 158 -0.87 -1.39 -27.25
C PRO A 158 0.29 -2.31 -27.67
N PRO A 159 1.53 -2.04 -27.21
CA PRO A 159 2.65 -2.94 -27.46
C PRO A 159 2.38 -4.33 -26.90
N THR A 160 2.67 -5.36 -27.67
CA THR A 160 2.53 -6.75 -27.22
C THR A 160 3.73 -7.10 -26.34
N HIS A 161 3.56 -6.95 -25.03
CA HIS A 161 4.62 -7.31 -24.08
C HIS A 161 4.66 -8.83 -23.92
N VAL A 162 5.50 -9.52 -24.69
CA VAL A 162 5.80 -10.93 -24.43
C VAL A 162 6.77 -10.97 -23.27
N ARG A 163 6.28 -11.35 -22.08
CA ARG A 163 7.13 -11.60 -20.93
C ARG A 163 7.90 -12.89 -21.19
N THR A 164 9.12 -12.77 -21.72
CA THR A 164 10.02 -13.91 -21.88
C THR A 164 10.47 -14.33 -20.49
N ASP A 165 10.19 -15.57 -20.07
CA ASP A 165 10.51 -16.12 -18.74
C ASP A 165 12.01 -16.02 -18.37
N ALA A 166 12.87 -15.72 -19.33
CA ALA A 166 14.30 -15.49 -19.15
C ALA A 166 14.66 -14.13 -18.50
N GLY A 167 13.69 -13.26 -18.19
CA GLY A 167 13.96 -11.97 -17.52
C GLY A 167 14.70 -10.94 -18.39
N VAL A 168 14.97 -11.26 -19.66
CA VAL A 168 15.54 -10.34 -20.64
C VAL A 168 14.40 -9.71 -21.43
N GLN A 169 14.06 -8.47 -21.12
CA GLN A 169 13.15 -7.68 -21.95
C GLN A 169 13.85 -7.37 -23.28
N GLN A 170 13.59 -8.18 -24.30
CA GLN A 170 13.80 -7.75 -25.68
C GLN A 170 12.64 -6.84 -26.06
N THR A 171 12.83 -5.53 -25.95
CA THR A 171 12.06 -4.60 -26.77
C THR A 171 12.51 -4.84 -28.20
N SER A 172 11.74 -5.61 -28.97
CA SER A 172 11.87 -5.66 -30.41
C SER A 172 11.45 -4.29 -30.96
N THR A 173 12.33 -3.30 -30.85
CA THR A 173 12.35 -2.20 -31.79
C THR A 173 12.74 -2.83 -33.11
N ASP A 174 11.72 -3.24 -33.87
CA ASP A 174 11.85 -3.50 -35.29
C ASP A 174 12.28 -2.19 -35.94
N ASP A 175 13.59 -1.99 -35.98
CA ASP A 175 14.25 -0.99 -36.79
C ASP A 175 14.14 -1.51 -38.24
N PRO A 176 13.30 -0.93 -39.11
CA PRO A 176 13.01 -1.47 -40.44
C PRO A 176 14.17 -1.26 -41.44
N GLY A 177 15.42 -1.11 -40.96
CA GLY A 177 16.57 -0.72 -41.76
C GLY A 177 17.69 -1.76 -41.90
N ARG A 178 17.76 -2.79 -41.05
CA ARG A 178 18.93 -3.69 -41.05
C ARG A 178 18.68 -4.95 -41.87
N LYS A 179 18.90 -4.81 -43.19
CA LYS A 179 19.11 -5.92 -44.13
C LYS A 179 20.30 -6.78 -43.67
N SER A 180 20.06 -7.78 -42.83
CA SER A 180 20.99 -8.90 -42.66
C SER A 180 20.58 -9.98 -43.65
N ASP A 181 21.28 -9.99 -44.78
CA ASP A 181 21.28 -11.06 -45.77
C ASP A 181 21.78 -12.35 -45.12
N HIS A 182 20.90 -13.07 -44.42
CA HIS A 182 21.10 -14.51 -44.20
C HIS A 182 20.33 -15.29 -45.25
N ARG A 183 21.01 -15.36 -46.39
CA ARG A 183 20.92 -16.43 -47.38
C ARG A 183 21.08 -17.77 -46.66
N ASN A 184 19.99 -18.52 -46.54
CA ASN A 184 20.10 -19.97 -46.56
C ASN A 184 19.08 -20.53 -47.54
N ASP A 185 19.67 -21.02 -48.62
CA ASP A 185 19.06 -21.82 -49.68
C ASP A 185 18.59 -23.17 -49.13
N GLN A 186 17.71 -23.79 -49.92
CA GLN A 186 17.22 -25.17 -49.89
C GLN A 186 15.97 -25.38 -49.01
N GLY A 187 14.81 -25.75 -49.53
CA GLY A 187 14.44 -26.31 -50.84
C GLY A 187 13.41 -27.41 -50.62
N ARG A 188 12.43 -27.52 -51.54
CA ARG A 188 11.30 -28.49 -51.61
C ARG A 188 10.15 -28.23 -50.62
N GLN A 189 8.88 -28.26 -50.99
CA GLN A 189 8.13 -28.67 -52.21
C GLN A 189 6.80 -27.90 -52.14
N ASP A 190 6.42 -27.16 -53.18
CA ASP A 190 5.39 -27.53 -54.15
C ASP A 190 4.29 -28.45 -53.60
N GLU A 191 3.11 -27.88 -53.32
CA GLU A 191 1.82 -28.42 -53.78
C GLU A 191 0.73 -27.33 -53.70
N THR A 192 0.19 -27.02 -54.88
CA THR A 192 -0.86 -26.02 -55.17
C THR A 192 -2.25 -26.70 -55.14
N PRO A 193 -3.36 -26.04 -55.55
CA PRO A 193 -4.46 -25.60 -54.71
C PRO A 193 -5.74 -26.46 -54.80
N GLY A 194 -6.53 -26.52 -53.73
CA GLY A 194 -7.95 -26.87 -53.77
C GLY A 194 -8.74 -25.78 -53.04
N ARG A 195 -9.39 -24.83 -53.72
CA ARG A 195 -10.72 -24.98 -54.35
C ARG A 195 -11.71 -25.72 -53.45
N PHE A 196 -12.45 -24.97 -52.64
CA PHE A 196 -13.81 -25.36 -52.29
C PHE A 196 -14.74 -24.15 -52.33
N ASP A 197 -15.48 -24.10 -53.43
CA ASP A 197 -16.66 -23.29 -53.62
C ASP A 197 -17.74 -23.67 -52.60
N GLY A 198 -18.43 -22.66 -52.09
CA GLY A 198 -19.87 -22.73 -51.87
C GLY A 198 -20.37 -23.41 -50.59
N ARG A 199 -20.91 -22.58 -49.69
CA ARG A 199 -22.31 -22.74 -49.25
C ARG A 199 -22.84 -21.47 -48.60
N LYS A 200 -23.60 -20.73 -49.39
CA LYS A 200 -24.69 -19.88 -48.90
C LYS A 200 -25.76 -20.80 -48.32
N SER A 201 -26.10 -20.63 -47.05
CA SER A 201 -27.37 -21.12 -46.51
C SER A 201 -27.95 -20.09 -45.57
N VAL A 202 -28.93 -19.37 -46.10
CA VAL A 202 -29.96 -18.63 -45.38
C VAL A 202 -30.84 -19.63 -44.62
N PRO A 203 -31.27 -19.30 -43.39
CA PRO A 203 -32.60 -19.71 -42.94
C PRO A 203 -33.52 -18.50 -42.70
N PRO A 204 -34.82 -18.64 -42.99
CA PRO A 204 -35.77 -17.54 -43.07
C PRO A 204 -36.37 -17.17 -41.70
N GLY A 205 -36.74 -15.89 -41.60
CA GLY A 205 -38.01 -15.48 -41.01
C GLY A 205 -38.21 -15.66 -39.50
N ARG A 206 -38.00 -14.57 -38.75
CA ARG A 206 -38.88 -14.24 -37.62
C ARG A 206 -39.35 -12.80 -37.72
N LYS A 207 -40.63 -12.68 -38.10
CA LYS A 207 -41.45 -11.47 -37.89
C LYS A 207 -41.82 -11.44 -36.41
N SER A 208 -41.36 -10.44 -35.68
CA SER A 208 -42.00 -10.04 -34.43
C SER A 208 -42.04 -8.51 -34.35
N VAL A 209 -43.28 -8.05 -34.40
CA VAL A 209 -43.80 -6.70 -34.24
C VAL A 209 -43.29 -6.03 -32.95
N PRO A 210 -42.74 -4.81 -32.99
CA PRO A 210 -42.62 -3.97 -31.82
C PRO A 210 -43.94 -3.18 -31.61
N PRO A 211 -44.57 -3.23 -30.41
CA PRO A 211 -45.69 -2.34 -30.13
C PRO A 211 -45.18 -0.90 -29.98
N GLY A 212 -45.94 0.01 -30.60
CA GLY A 212 -45.56 1.39 -30.84
C GLY A 212 -45.27 2.19 -29.58
N ARG A 213 -44.22 3.02 -29.68
CA ARG A 213 -43.97 4.12 -28.76
C ARG A 213 -44.18 5.43 -29.50
N LYS A 214 -45.10 6.22 -28.94
CA LYS A 214 -45.60 7.49 -29.46
C LYS A 214 -44.45 8.47 -29.67
N SER A 215 -44.42 9.02 -30.89
CA SER A 215 -43.61 10.16 -31.31
C SER A 215 -43.95 11.37 -30.45
N GLY A 216 -43.03 11.78 -29.58
CA GLY A 216 -42.96 13.14 -29.09
C GLY A 216 -42.10 13.94 -30.06
N ALA A 217 -42.69 14.94 -30.69
CA ALA A 217 -41.99 15.85 -31.58
C ALA A 217 -40.93 16.66 -30.80
N THR A 218 -39.66 16.31 -30.97
CA THR A 218 -38.55 17.21 -30.63
C THR A 218 -38.03 17.82 -31.92
N ARG A 219 -38.32 19.11 -32.02
CA ARG A 219 -37.88 20.09 -33.00
C ARG A 219 -36.36 20.03 -33.19
N ALA A 220 -35.92 20.08 -34.45
CA ALA A 220 -34.51 20.19 -34.80
C ALA A 220 -33.90 21.47 -34.21
N LEU A 221 -32.84 21.32 -33.42
CA LEU A 221 -31.95 22.41 -33.03
C LEU A 221 -30.91 22.55 -34.14
N THR A 222 -31.14 23.53 -35.00
CA THR A 222 -30.16 24.02 -35.97
C THR A 222 -29.02 24.72 -35.25
N SER A 223 -27.84 24.57 -35.84
CA SER A 223 -26.62 25.32 -35.57
C SER A 223 -26.87 26.83 -35.56
N GLU A 224 -26.37 27.48 -34.51
CA GLU A 224 -25.91 28.89 -34.42
C GLU A 224 -26.19 29.40 -33.00
N ASN A 225 -25.21 29.24 -32.11
CA ASN A 225 -25.09 30.19 -31.01
C ASN A 225 -23.61 30.45 -30.70
N THR A 226 -23.19 31.60 -31.18
CA THR A 226 -21.96 32.31 -30.91
C THR A 226 -21.80 32.64 -29.42
N LEU A 227 -20.58 32.41 -28.91
CA LEU A 227 -19.92 33.07 -27.77
C LEU A 227 -20.47 32.78 -26.36
N PRO A 228 -19.63 32.23 -25.44
CA PRO A 228 -19.94 32.27 -24.02
C PRO A 228 -19.68 33.68 -23.47
N LYS A 229 -20.74 34.34 -22.98
CA LYS A 229 -20.62 35.53 -22.14
C LYS A 229 -19.97 35.16 -20.82
N GLU A 230 -18.84 35.81 -20.56
CA GLU A 230 -18.22 35.94 -19.25
C GLU A 230 -19.27 36.33 -18.20
N VAL A 231 -19.39 35.54 -17.14
CA VAL A 231 -20.10 35.91 -15.93
C VAL A 231 -19.04 36.13 -14.87
N SER A 232 -18.75 37.41 -14.65
CA SER A 232 -17.90 37.92 -13.59
C SER A 232 -18.39 37.45 -12.24
N LEU A 233 -17.52 36.77 -11.48
CA LEU A 233 -17.73 36.52 -10.06
C LEU A 233 -17.47 37.84 -9.32
N THR A 234 -18.56 38.54 -9.00
CA THR A 234 -18.52 39.70 -8.10
C THR A 234 -18.33 39.19 -6.67
N SER A 235 -17.15 39.48 -6.14
CA SER A 235 -16.83 39.46 -4.72
C SER A 235 -17.82 40.31 -3.91
N SER A 236 -18.39 39.74 -2.85
CA SER A 236 -18.90 40.51 -1.72
C SER A 236 -18.56 39.80 -0.42
N SER A 237 -17.78 40.52 0.37
CA SER A 237 -17.31 40.21 1.70
C SER A 237 -18.30 40.67 2.77
N LEU A 238 -18.17 40.05 3.95
CA LEU A 238 -18.40 40.58 5.31
C LEU A 238 -19.81 40.66 5.93
N SER A 239 -19.91 39.89 7.03
CA SER A 239 -20.36 40.32 8.38
C SER A 239 -21.85 40.46 8.71
N GLY A 240 -22.25 39.80 9.81
CA GLY A 240 -23.40 40.22 10.64
C GLY A 240 -24.15 39.08 11.35
N ALA A 241 -23.73 38.73 12.56
CA ALA A 241 -24.60 38.18 13.61
C ALA A 241 -24.86 39.30 14.65
N PRO A 242 -25.70 39.17 15.71
CA PRO A 242 -26.80 38.23 16.01
C PRO A 242 -28.10 38.92 16.51
N SER A 243 -29.23 38.21 16.61
CA SER A 243 -30.33 38.36 17.61
C SER A 243 -31.50 37.43 17.21
N SER A 244 -31.87 36.40 17.98
CA SER A 244 -32.72 36.34 19.19
C SER A 244 -34.20 36.70 18.98
N HIS A 245 -35.08 35.69 19.02
CA HIS A 245 -36.47 35.62 19.54
C HIS A 245 -37.12 34.34 18.96
N ALA A 246 -37.33 33.24 19.70
CA ALA A 246 -38.32 32.98 20.75
C ALA A 246 -39.79 32.96 20.27
N THR A 247 -40.33 31.76 20.00
CA THR A 247 -41.72 31.31 20.32
C THR A 247 -41.85 29.84 19.87
N GLN A 248 -41.94 28.87 20.78
CA GLN A 248 -43.12 28.38 21.49
C GLN A 248 -44.01 27.46 20.61
N GLY A 249 -44.12 26.20 21.04
CA GLY A 249 -44.87 25.15 20.35
C GLY A 249 -44.87 23.87 21.17
N GLU A 250 -45.49 23.95 22.35
CA GLU A 250 -45.84 22.82 23.20
C GLU A 250 -46.80 21.88 22.45
N ARG A 251 -46.55 20.57 22.51
CA ARG A 251 -47.62 19.58 22.62
C ARG A 251 -47.14 18.36 23.39
N GLU A 252 -47.71 18.28 24.58
CA GLU A 252 -47.65 17.23 25.58
C GLU A 252 -48.69 16.13 25.27
N MET A 253 -48.54 15.01 25.98
CA MET A 253 -49.55 14.01 26.39
C MET A 253 -49.76 12.70 25.59
N GLY A 254 -49.55 11.59 26.32
CA GLY A 254 -50.19 10.28 26.11
C GLY A 254 -49.21 9.10 26.05
N ALA A 255 -48.56 8.67 27.14
CA ALA A 255 -49.04 7.83 28.24
C ALA A 255 -49.16 6.31 27.94
N ALA A 256 -48.42 5.55 28.77
CA ALA A 256 -48.66 4.21 29.33
C ALA A 256 -48.74 2.97 28.42
N ARG A 257 -47.78 2.05 28.62
CA ARG A 257 -48.13 0.71 29.14
C ARG A 257 -46.95 0.01 29.83
N GLU A 258 -47.20 -0.32 31.10
CA GLU A 258 -46.47 -1.24 31.98
C GLU A 258 -46.73 -2.71 31.60
N GLY A 259 -45.86 -3.59 32.12
CA GLY A 259 -45.99 -5.05 32.16
C GLY A 259 -44.62 -5.71 31.91
N GLU A 260 -43.82 -6.03 32.94
CA GLU A 260 -43.84 -7.31 33.69
C GLU A 260 -43.63 -8.53 32.77
N GLN A 261 -42.78 -9.52 33.02
CA GLN A 261 -42.08 -10.00 34.21
C GLN A 261 -41.09 -11.09 33.75
N LEU A 262 -40.00 -11.27 34.52
CA LEU A 262 -39.40 -12.53 35.01
C LEU A 262 -39.20 -13.72 34.04
N ALA A 263 -37.93 -14.10 33.88
CA ALA A 263 -37.51 -15.50 33.96
C ALA A 263 -36.04 -15.58 34.43
N GLU A 264 -35.90 -15.64 35.74
CA GLU A 264 -34.73 -16.09 36.48
C GLU A 264 -34.58 -17.61 36.26
N VAL A 265 -33.43 -18.07 35.76
CA VAL A 265 -33.08 -19.49 35.73
C VAL A 265 -31.82 -19.66 36.56
N GLY A 266 -32.03 -20.03 37.82
CA GLY A 266 -31.00 -20.58 38.68
C GLY A 266 -30.66 -22.02 38.29
N VAL A 267 -29.37 -22.35 38.33
CA VAL A 267 -28.88 -23.73 38.30
C VAL A 267 -28.05 -23.94 39.58
N PRO A 268 -28.37 -24.94 40.42
CA PRO A 268 -27.73 -25.14 41.70
C PRO A 268 -26.46 -25.99 41.61
N GLY A 269 -25.51 -25.57 42.45
CA GLY A 269 -24.49 -26.33 43.19
C GLY A 269 -24.09 -27.75 42.78
N GLN A 270 -22.77 -27.93 42.67
CA GLN A 270 -22.11 -29.14 43.19
C GLN A 270 -20.77 -28.76 43.84
N ARG A 271 -20.76 -28.80 45.17
CA ARG A 271 -19.55 -29.00 45.98
C ARG A 271 -19.21 -30.48 45.95
N GLN A 272 -17.98 -30.82 45.61
CA GLN A 272 -17.36 -32.07 46.02
C GLN A 272 -16.03 -31.74 46.69
N ASP A 273 -16.06 -31.85 48.01
CA ASP A 273 -14.87 -32.05 48.85
C ASP A 273 -14.35 -33.47 48.61
N VAL A 274 -13.06 -33.60 48.29
CA VAL A 274 -12.31 -34.86 48.45
C VAL A 274 -10.94 -34.51 49.04
N PRO A 275 -10.50 -35.18 50.13
CA PRO A 275 -9.21 -34.93 50.76
C PRO A 275 -8.12 -35.89 50.25
N GLY A 276 -6.88 -35.39 50.24
CA GLY A 276 -5.66 -36.18 50.46
C GLY A 276 -5.00 -36.79 49.21
N GLU A 277 -3.81 -36.29 48.84
CA GLU A 277 -2.52 -36.97 49.02
C GLU A 277 -1.40 -36.15 48.36
N SER A 278 -0.38 -35.81 49.16
CA SER A 278 0.92 -35.35 48.68
C SER A 278 1.63 -36.49 47.95
N PRO A 279 2.45 -36.15 46.95
CA PRO A 279 3.86 -36.43 47.15
C PRO A 279 4.75 -35.22 46.85
N ALA A 280 5.83 -35.15 47.62
CA ALA A 280 6.92 -34.22 47.45
C ALA A 280 7.54 -34.32 46.05
N ALA A 281 7.63 -33.19 45.35
CA ALA A 281 8.57 -32.97 44.27
C ALA A 281 9.22 -31.61 44.50
N ALA A 282 10.47 -31.67 44.93
CA ALA A 282 11.34 -30.53 45.16
C ALA A 282 11.90 -30.02 43.81
N GLU A 283 12.14 -28.70 43.75
CA GLU A 283 13.12 -28.05 42.88
C GLU A 283 12.87 -28.06 41.36
N SER A 284 11.92 -27.24 40.89
CA SER A 284 11.85 -26.82 39.47
C SER A 284 11.37 -25.38 39.27
N GLY A 285 11.61 -24.49 40.24
CA GLY A 285 11.10 -23.11 40.25
C GLY A 285 11.99 -22.05 39.58
N ASP A 286 13.25 -22.35 39.30
CA ASP A 286 14.22 -21.33 38.85
C ASP A 286 14.32 -21.21 37.32
N GLN A 287 13.85 -22.19 36.53
CA GLN A 287 13.96 -22.14 35.06
C GLN A 287 12.90 -21.25 34.40
N GLU A 288 11.71 -21.10 34.97
CA GLU A 288 10.66 -20.24 34.37
C GLU A 288 10.96 -18.74 34.50
N GLN A 289 11.68 -18.32 35.55
CA GLN A 289 11.95 -16.90 35.77
C GLN A 289 12.96 -16.32 34.76
N GLY A 290 13.95 -17.11 34.33
CA GLY A 290 14.93 -16.67 33.32
C GLY A 290 14.31 -16.41 31.95
N HIS A 291 13.37 -17.26 31.53
CA HIS A 291 12.75 -17.15 30.21
C HIS A 291 11.89 -15.89 30.06
N VAL A 292 11.27 -15.42 31.14
CA VAL A 292 10.45 -14.19 31.12
C VAL A 292 11.33 -12.94 30.98
N GLN A 293 12.51 -12.94 31.62
CA GLN A 293 13.46 -11.83 31.52
C GLN A 293 14.04 -11.70 30.11
N ASP A 294 14.48 -12.82 29.51
CA ASP A 294 14.99 -12.85 28.13
C ASP A 294 13.95 -12.36 27.12
N GLU A 295 12.67 -12.72 27.31
CA GLU A 295 11.57 -12.22 26.48
C GLU A 295 11.46 -10.69 26.54
N ASP A 296 11.42 -10.12 27.74
CA ASP A 296 11.24 -8.69 27.94
C ASP A 296 12.44 -7.88 27.39
N GLU A 297 13.67 -8.39 27.49
CA GLU A 297 14.85 -7.73 26.93
C GLU A 297 14.84 -7.70 25.39
N VAL A 298 14.52 -8.84 24.75
CA VAL A 298 14.45 -8.93 23.29
C VAL A 298 13.32 -8.06 22.72
N LEU A 299 12.15 -8.07 23.38
CA LEU A 299 11.04 -7.20 23.02
C LEU A 299 11.38 -5.71 23.24
N GLY A 300 12.13 -5.40 24.29
CA GLY A 300 12.64 -4.07 24.56
C GLY A 300 13.60 -3.57 23.48
N ALA A 301 14.54 -4.42 23.05
CA ALA A 301 15.46 -4.10 21.95
C ALA A 301 14.72 -3.82 20.63
N TRP A 302 13.68 -4.60 20.31
CA TRP A 302 12.80 -4.32 19.17
C TRP A 302 12.14 -2.95 19.28
N ALA A 303 11.57 -2.62 20.44
CA ALA A 303 10.89 -1.35 20.65
C ALA A 303 11.83 -0.14 20.52
N VAL A 304 13.06 -0.26 21.04
CA VAL A 304 14.11 0.76 20.86
C VAL A 304 14.47 0.93 19.39
N GLY A 305 14.66 -0.18 18.66
CA GLY A 305 14.92 -0.14 17.21
C GLY A 305 13.80 0.54 16.43
N ALA A 306 12.55 0.31 16.82
CA ALA A 306 11.36 0.93 16.21
C ALA A 306 11.13 2.40 16.65
N GLY A 307 11.97 2.95 17.53
CA GLY A 307 11.82 4.32 18.04
C GLY A 307 10.63 4.50 19.00
N VAL A 308 10.18 3.44 19.67
CA VAL A 308 9.06 3.50 20.61
C VAL A 308 9.56 4.05 21.96
N PRO A 309 9.05 5.21 22.42
CA PRO A 309 9.64 5.98 23.53
C PRO A 309 9.59 5.28 24.89
N ALA A 310 8.68 4.33 25.09
CA ALA A 310 8.56 3.59 26.35
C ALA A 310 9.49 2.37 26.44
N GLY A 311 10.24 2.04 25.38
CA GLY A 311 11.03 0.81 25.31
C GLY A 311 10.19 -0.47 25.41
N ARG A 312 8.86 -0.37 25.30
CA ARG A 312 7.93 -1.51 25.32
C ARG A 312 7.12 -1.54 24.03
N PRO A 313 7.10 -2.66 23.29
CA PRO A 313 6.31 -2.78 22.09
C PRO A 313 4.80 -2.77 22.41
N PRO A 314 3.93 -2.31 21.50
CA PRO A 314 2.49 -2.43 21.65
C PRO A 314 2.06 -3.89 21.92
N ALA A 315 0.97 -4.09 22.68
CA ALA A 315 0.51 -5.43 23.08
C ALA A 315 0.26 -6.38 21.89
N THR A 316 -0.18 -5.85 20.75
CA THR A 316 -0.35 -6.60 19.50
C THR A 316 0.97 -7.13 18.96
N VAL A 317 2.00 -6.28 18.96
CA VAL A 317 3.36 -6.64 18.53
C VAL A 317 3.96 -7.66 19.50
N ARG A 318 3.82 -7.45 20.80
CA ARG A 318 4.26 -8.39 21.83
C ARG A 318 3.67 -9.78 21.62
N ARG A 319 2.35 -9.89 21.41
CA ARG A 319 1.67 -11.18 21.15
C ARG A 319 2.22 -11.90 19.92
N GLN A 320 2.67 -11.16 18.90
CA GLN A 320 3.22 -11.73 17.66
C GLN A 320 4.70 -12.12 17.79
N LEU A 321 5.49 -11.34 18.52
CA LEU A 321 6.93 -11.56 18.66
C LEU A 321 7.28 -12.55 19.77
N ALA A 322 6.55 -12.57 20.89
CA ALA A 322 6.87 -13.40 22.06
C ALA A 322 7.12 -14.88 21.72
N PRO A 323 6.29 -15.56 20.88
CA PRO A 323 6.54 -16.94 20.50
C PRO A 323 7.85 -17.18 19.74
N GLN A 324 8.39 -16.15 19.06
CA GLN A 324 9.61 -16.23 18.27
C GLN A 324 10.88 -16.01 19.12
N VAL A 325 10.74 -15.39 20.30
CA VAL A 325 11.91 -15.02 21.13
C VAL A 325 12.63 -16.26 21.64
N ALA A 326 11.89 -17.24 22.17
CA ALA A 326 12.46 -18.48 22.69
C ALA A 326 13.33 -19.20 21.65
N GLU A 327 12.82 -19.37 20.44
CA GLU A 327 13.51 -20.01 19.33
C GLU A 327 14.75 -19.20 18.88
N LEU A 328 14.62 -17.87 18.84
CA LEU A 328 15.71 -16.97 18.46
C LEU A 328 16.85 -17.01 19.49
N VAL A 329 16.54 -16.93 20.79
CA VAL A 329 17.52 -16.99 21.87
C VAL A 329 18.21 -18.35 21.91
N ALA A 330 17.46 -19.46 21.73
CA ALA A 330 18.04 -20.79 21.65
C ALA A 330 19.00 -20.95 20.46
N SER A 331 18.70 -20.32 19.32
CA SER A 331 19.48 -20.46 18.09
C SER A 331 20.72 -19.55 18.04
N TYR A 332 20.62 -18.34 18.58
CA TYR A 332 21.66 -17.31 18.41
C TYR A 332 22.29 -16.83 19.74
N GLY A 333 21.72 -17.17 20.89
CA GLY A 333 22.05 -16.59 22.19
C GLY A 333 21.45 -15.19 22.37
N LEU A 334 21.30 -14.76 23.62
CA LEU A 334 20.62 -13.51 24.00
C LEU A 334 21.22 -12.27 23.32
N GLU A 335 22.54 -12.07 23.42
CA GLU A 335 23.24 -10.92 22.83
C GLU A 335 22.96 -10.74 21.32
N ALA A 336 22.97 -11.84 20.56
CA ALA A 336 22.67 -11.78 19.14
C ALA A 336 21.17 -11.57 18.88
N ALA A 337 20.30 -12.15 19.71
CA ALA A 337 18.86 -11.94 19.66
C ALA A 337 18.49 -10.46 19.88
N LEU A 338 19.16 -9.76 20.80
CA LEU A 338 18.98 -8.31 21.02
C LEU A 338 19.32 -7.49 19.77
N VAL A 339 20.45 -7.80 19.11
CA VAL A 339 20.85 -7.13 17.86
C VAL A 339 19.85 -7.39 16.73
N ILE A 340 19.40 -8.64 16.59
CA ILE A 340 18.41 -9.03 15.57
C ILE A 340 17.07 -8.31 15.81
N ALA A 341 16.61 -8.27 17.06
CA ALA A 341 15.38 -7.60 17.44
C ALA A 341 15.46 -6.09 17.21
N GLY A 342 16.56 -5.43 17.59
CA GLY A 342 16.79 -4.02 17.32
C GLY A 342 16.80 -3.70 15.82
N TYR A 343 17.43 -4.55 15.00
CA TYR A 343 17.40 -4.41 13.54
C TYR A 343 15.98 -4.60 12.99
N ALA A 344 15.25 -5.61 13.45
CA ALA A 344 13.86 -5.86 13.05
C ALA A 344 12.96 -4.65 13.40
N GLY A 345 13.12 -4.08 14.58
CA GLY A 345 12.43 -2.86 15.02
C GLY A 345 12.69 -1.69 14.08
N ALA A 346 13.96 -1.42 13.75
CA ALA A 346 14.35 -0.34 12.84
C ALA A 346 13.78 -0.49 11.42
N GLN A 347 13.49 -1.73 11.00
CA GLN A 347 12.87 -2.04 9.71
C GLN A 347 11.35 -2.22 9.79
N SER A 348 10.74 -2.07 10.97
CA SER A 348 9.32 -2.35 11.23
C SER A 348 8.91 -3.78 10.82
N TRP A 349 9.78 -4.77 11.05
CA TRP A 349 9.52 -6.18 10.77
C TRP A 349 8.98 -6.90 11.99
N TYR A 350 8.01 -7.80 11.77
CA TYR A 350 7.37 -8.62 12.81
C TYR A 350 7.77 -10.10 12.77
N ASP A 351 8.78 -10.42 11.96
CA ASP A 351 9.34 -11.76 11.77
C ASP A 351 10.84 -11.68 12.09
N LEU A 352 11.23 -12.20 13.25
CA LEU A 352 12.59 -12.17 13.76
C LEU A 352 13.50 -13.15 12.99
N GLY A 353 12.94 -14.25 12.47
CA GLY A 353 13.69 -15.19 11.63
C GLY A 353 14.10 -14.55 10.30
N ARG A 354 13.19 -13.79 9.67
CA ARG A 354 13.50 -12.96 8.51
C ARG A 354 14.57 -11.92 8.81
N ALA A 355 14.50 -11.27 9.98
CA ALA A 355 15.54 -10.33 10.40
C ALA A 355 16.91 -10.99 10.56
N ALA A 356 16.97 -12.19 11.18
CA ALA A 356 18.21 -12.95 11.38
C ALA A 356 18.89 -13.38 10.07
N THR A 357 18.11 -13.57 9.00
CA THR A 357 18.63 -13.97 7.68
C THR A 357 19.07 -12.80 6.81
N ALA A 358 18.70 -11.56 7.17
CA ALA A 358 19.06 -10.37 6.39
C ALA A 358 20.59 -10.13 6.39
N PRO A 359 21.23 -9.91 5.21
CA PRO A 359 22.68 -9.73 5.13
C PRO A 359 23.24 -8.59 6.00
N ALA A 360 22.51 -7.49 6.13
CA ALA A 360 22.90 -6.37 6.98
C ALA A 360 22.87 -6.73 8.47
N CYS A 361 21.83 -7.45 8.91
CA CYS A 361 21.70 -7.94 10.28
C CYS A 361 22.81 -8.95 10.62
N ARG A 362 23.10 -9.90 9.71
CA ARG A 362 24.19 -10.87 9.90
C ARG A 362 25.55 -10.21 10.13
N ARG A 363 25.85 -9.13 9.39
CA ARG A 363 27.07 -8.34 9.62
C ARG A 363 27.10 -7.69 11.00
N ALA A 364 25.97 -7.14 11.44
CA ALA A 364 25.86 -6.55 12.78
C ALA A 364 26.03 -7.58 13.89
N VAL A 365 25.42 -8.77 13.75
CA VAL A 365 25.56 -9.88 14.71
C VAL A 365 27.01 -10.39 14.75
N ALA A 366 27.66 -10.54 13.59
CA ALA A 366 29.07 -10.93 13.52
C ALA A 366 29.99 -9.90 14.18
N ALA A 367 29.72 -8.60 13.98
CA ALA A 367 30.47 -7.53 14.64
C ALA A 367 30.27 -7.52 16.16
N ALA A 368 29.05 -7.82 16.65
CA ALA A 368 28.76 -7.90 18.09
C ALA A 368 29.45 -9.10 18.77
N ARG A 369 29.67 -10.20 18.04
CA ARG A 369 30.35 -11.41 18.53
C ARG A 369 31.88 -11.34 18.46
N ALA A 370 32.45 -10.37 17.75
CA ALA A 370 33.89 -10.27 17.64
C ALA A 370 34.50 -10.08 19.05
N PRO A 371 35.50 -10.89 19.45
CA PRO A 371 36.08 -10.80 20.78
C PRO A 371 36.58 -9.38 21.03
N LYS A 372 36.12 -8.77 22.12
CA LYS A 372 36.53 -7.42 22.54
C LYS A 372 38.01 -7.34 22.95
N GLU A 373 38.73 -8.45 22.90
CA GLU A 373 40.11 -8.64 23.35
C GLU A 373 41.13 -7.71 22.65
N GLY A 374 40.78 -7.03 21.55
CA GLY A 374 41.65 -6.04 20.90
C GLY A 374 41.46 -4.57 21.33
N ALA A 375 40.40 -4.23 22.09
CA ALA A 375 40.06 -2.83 22.38
C ALA A 375 40.82 -2.27 23.59
N GLU A 376 41.16 -3.10 24.58
CA GLU A 376 41.94 -2.67 25.75
C GLU A 376 43.44 -2.53 25.45
N ALA A 377 44.00 -3.38 24.58
CA ALA A 377 45.41 -3.28 24.18
C ALA A 377 45.75 -2.00 23.39
N ARG A 378 44.74 -1.28 22.85
CA ARG A 378 44.92 0.02 22.18
C ARG A 378 44.66 1.23 23.09
N ARG A 379 44.29 1.02 24.35
CA ARG A 379 44.34 2.04 25.41
C ARG A 379 45.65 1.99 26.20
N GLY A 380 46.72 1.46 25.57
CA GLY A 380 48.08 1.67 26.05
C GLY A 380 48.36 3.17 26.14
N VAL A 381 48.40 3.66 27.37
CA VAL A 381 49.06 4.88 27.87
C VAL A 381 49.71 5.69 26.75
N CYS A 382 49.10 6.81 26.36
CA CYS A 382 49.87 7.88 25.73
C CYS A 382 50.94 8.27 26.77
N PRO A 383 52.24 8.08 26.51
CA PRO A 383 53.25 8.68 27.36
C PRO A 383 53.00 10.19 27.38
N GLU A 384 53.20 10.82 28.53
CA GLU A 384 53.12 12.28 28.72
C GLU A 384 53.98 13.00 27.68
N ALA A 385 53.41 13.25 26.50
CA ALA A 385 54.00 14.12 25.51
C ALA A 385 53.61 15.54 25.92
N GLN A 386 54.60 16.27 26.41
CA GLN A 386 54.55 17.71 26.64
C GLN A 386 54.05 18.39 25.36
N CYS A 387 52.76 18.76 25.34
CA CYS A 387 52.20 19.61 24.30
C CYS A 387 52.81 21.01 24.49
N ASP A 388 53.82 21.35 23.71
CA ASP A 388 54.12 22.76 23.48
C ASP A 388 52.89 23.41 22.80
N GLY A 389 52.67 24.70 23.03
CA GLY A 389 51.48 25.42 22.58
C GLY A 389 51.28 25.53 21.06
N SER A 390 52.00 24.73 20.26
CA SER A 390 51.91 24.69 18.80
C SER A 390 50.95 23.62 18.25
N GLY A 391 50.51 22.67 19.08
CA GLY A 391 49.56 21.63 18.68
C GLY A 391 50.11 20.58 17.70
N MET A 392 51.44 20.46 17.57
CA MET A 392 52.10 19.50 16.71
C MET A 392 52.96 18.56 17.56
N VAL A 393 52.70 17.25 17.50
CA VAL A 393 53.49 16.22 18.20
C VAL A 393 54.42 15.57 17.18
N TYR A 394 55.72 15.53 17.46
CA TYR A 394 56.73 14.81 16.67
C TYR A 394 57.08 13.50 17.38
N ALA A 395 57.11 12.39 16.64
CA ALA A 395 57.53 11.09 17.16
C ALA A 395 59.07 11.08 17.29
N PRO A 396 59.64 10.54 18.39
CA PRO A 396 61.08 10.65 18.66
C PRO A 396 61.98 9.77 17.77
N ASP A 397 61.44 8.83 16.99
CA ASP A 397 62.25 7.85 16.24
C ASP A 397 61.81 7.66 14.76
N ASP A 398 61.54 8.75 14.04
CA ASP A 398 61.30 8.68 12.58
C ASP A 398 62.44 9.39 11.80
N PRO A 399 63.42 8.64 11.27
CA PRO A 399 64.57 9.23 10.59
C PRO A 399 64.24 9.86 9.21
N GLU A 400 63.01 9.74 8.71
CA GLU A 400 62.60 10.29 7.41
C GLU A 400 61.61 11.46 7.47
N GLY A 401 61.32 12.00 8.66
CA GLY A 401 60.93 13.42 8.84
C GLY A 401 59.76 13.98 8.02
N LEU A 402 58.82 13.16 7.53
CA LEU A 402 57.75 13.64 6.65
C LEU A 402 56.42 12.91 6.90
N ARG A 403 55.74 13.27 8.01
CA ARG A 403 54.30 13.58 8.05
C ARG A 403 53.85 13.90 9.49
N PRO A 404 53.29 15.09 9.76
CA PRO A 404 52.63 15.34 11.03
C PRO A 404 51.32 14.56 11.10
N TYR A 405 51.13 13.78 12.16
CA TYR A 405 49.85 13.12 12.45
C TYR A 405 49.03 13.99 13.42
N ARG A 406 47.78 14.29 13.07
CA ARG A 406 46.86 15.01 13.98
C ARG A 406 46.36 14.05 15.07
N CYS A 407 46.69 14.33 16.32
CA CYS A 407 46.14 13.63 17.47
C CYS A 407 44.61 13.86 17.55
N GLY A 408 43.84 12.79 17.37
CA GLY A 408 42.36 12.84 17.41
C GLY A 408 41.76 13.22 18.77
N ALA A 409 42.56 13.24 19.84
CA ALA A 409 42.11 13.56 21.19
C ALA A 409 41.98 15.08 21.47
N CYS A 410 42.54 15.96 20.62
CA CYS A 410 42.54 17.40 20.81
C CYS A 410 41.55 18.13 19.87
N ARG A 411 40.29 17.66 19.76
CA ARG A 411 39.26 18.48 19.10
C ARG A 411 38.69 19.50 20.09
N PRO A 412 38.70 20.82 19.79
CA PRO A 412 38.04 21.80 20.61
C PRO A 412 36.53 21.53 20.60
N ARG A 413 35.95 21.50 21.80
CA ARG A 413 34.52 21.32 22.08
C ARG A 413 33.76 22.52 21.46
N GLN A 414 33.25 22.38 20.24
CA GLN A 414 32.38 23.41 19.66
C GLN A 414 31.07 23.45 20.47
N ALA A 415 30.84 24.57 21.15
CA ALA A 415 29.59 24.84 21.83
C ALA A 415 28.46 24.93 20.80
N ARG A 416 27.46 24.03 20.91
CA ARG A 416 26.21 24.12 20.17
C ARG A 416 25.31 25.16 20.83
N THR A 417 25.19 26.33 20.20
CA THR A 417 24.13 27.30 20.50
C THR A 417 22.82 26.80 19.92
N ALA A 418 21.83 26.53 20.77
CA ALA A 418 20.47 26.21 20.38
C ALA A 418 19.70 27.50 20.10
N HIS A 419 19.22 27.69 18.86
CA HIS A 419 18.21 28.69 18.55
C HIS A 419 16.83 28.06 18.75
N ALA A 420 16.09 28.54 19.74
CA ALA A 420 14.65 28.31 19.86
C ALA A 420 13.93 29.20 18.84
N TYR A 421 13.13 28.59 17.96
CA TYR A 421 12.14 29.29 17.16
C TYR A 421 10.79 29.18 17.87
N VAL A 422 10.24 30.32 18.25
CA VAL A 422 8.84 30.50 18.62
C VAL A 422 8.11 30.90 17.35
N GLY A 423 7.04 30.17 17.02
CA GLY A 423 6.11 30.44 15.92
C GLY A 423 4.88 29.60 16.13
#